data_AF-A0A1E9JG29-F1
#
_entry.id   AF-A0A1E9JG29-F1
#
_cell.length_a   1.000
_cell.length_b   1.000
_cell.length_c   1.000
_cell.angle_alpha   90.00
_cell.angle_beta   90.00
_cell.angle_gamma   90.00
#
_symmetry.space_group_name_H-M   'P 1'
#
loop_
_entity.id
_entity.type
_entity.pdbx_description
1 polymer ?
#
loop_
_entity_poly.entity_id
_entity_poly.type
_entity_poly.pdbx_seq_one_letter_code
_entity_poly.pdbx_strand_id
1 'polypeptide(L)'
;MKKIMIVLAIFMFSLNIWASVIGTTLEGYIFARNKDQMIRLVGYVRNGDKESFLKYVKELQVTGEGGALDDGLKVEIINNDLGLVEIRLVGRTETVWTVTEAIKRD
;
A
#
# COMPACT_ATOMS: atom_id res chain seq x y z
N MET A 1 49.91 23.24 -8.34
CA MET A 1 48.89 23.58 -7.32
C MET A 1 47.90 24.53 -7.99
N LYS A 2 46.58 24.35 -8.09
CA LYS A 2 45.52 23.66 -7.33
C LYS A 2 44.59 22.94 -8.32
N LYS A 3 44.34 21.65 -8.12
CA LYS A 3 43.06 21.04 -7.72
C LYS A 3 41.86 21.35 -8.64
N ILE A 4 41.51 20.33 -9.42
CA ILE A 4 40.25 20.07 -10.10
C ILE A 4 39.06 20.33 -9.16
N MET A 5 38.03 21.03 -9.63
CA MET A 5 36.65 20.72 -9.23
C MET A 5 35.73 20.88 -10.43
N ILE A 6 35.45 19.73 -11.05
CA ILE A 6 34.21 19.44 -11.74
C ILE A 6 33.09 19.74 -10.73
N VAL A 7 32.47 20.91 -10.84
CA VAL A 7 31.15 21.13 -10.28
C VAL A 7 30.22 20.63 -11.38
N LEU A 8 30.02 19.31 -11.49
CA LEU A 8 28.83 18.66 -10.93
C LEU A 8 27.70 19.68 -10.77
N ALA A 9 27.25 20.22 -11.90
CA ALA A 9 25.83 20.40 -12.15
C ALA A 9 25.19 18.99 -12.08
N ILE A 10 25.17 18.40 -10.89
CA ILE A 10 24.04 17.64 -10.41
C ILE A 10 22.95 18.70 -10.36
N PHE A 11 22.38 18.96 -11.53
CA PHE A 11 21.07 19.54 -11.64
C PHE A 11 20.22 18.65 -10.76
N MET A 12 19.86 19.23 -9.63
CA MET A 12 19.04 18.66 -8.59
C MET A 12 18.12 17.63 -9.22
N PHE A 13 18.37 16.35 -8.93
CA PHE A 13 17.25 15.45 -8.79
C PHE A 13 16.34 16.19 -7.83
N SER A 14 15.30 16.82 -8.37
CA SER A 14 14.08 17.08 -7.65
C SER A 14 13.63 15.68 -7.23
N LEU A 15 14.21 15.23 -6.12
CA LEU A 15 13.54 14.32 -5.22
C LEU A 15 12.26 15.09 -4.93
N ASN A 16 11.22 14.76 -5.70
CA ASN A 16 9.87 14.93 -5.26
C ASN A 16 9.80 14.03 -4.02
N ILE A 17 10.30 14.55 -2.90
CA ILE A 17 9.99 14.06 -1.57
C ILE A 17 8.52 14.44 -1.43
N TRP A 18 7.67 13.69 -2.11
CA TRP A 18 6.31 13.49 -1.67
C TRP A 18 6.52 12.98 -0.26
N ALA A 19 6.27 13.84 0.73
CA ALA A 19 6.27 13.43 2.12
C ALA A 19 5.29 12.25 2.17
N SER A 20 5.82 11.03 2.21
CA SER A 20 4.97 9.85 2.26
C SER A 20 4.16 10.00 3.54
N VAL A 21 2.85 9.99 3.40
CA VAL A 21 1.96 10.11 4.55
C VAL A 21 2.12 8.83 5.34
N ILE A 22 2.60 8.95 6.57
CA ILE A 22 2.74 7.82 7.48
C ILE A 22 1.37 7.53 8.10
N GLY A 23 1.10 6.26 8.31
CA GLY A 23 -0.06 5.84 9.08
C GLY A 23 0.20 4.52 9.80
N THR A 24 -0.83 4.07 10.50
CA THR A 24 -0.85 2.84 11.25
C THR A 24 -2.01 1.97 10.78
N THR A 25 -1.76 0.69 10.53
CA THR A 25 -2.81 -0.27 10.15
C THR A 25 -3.80 -0.49 11.28
N LEU A 26 -5.06 -0.74 10.91
CA LEU A 26 -6.14 -1.16 11.81
C LEU A 26 -6.44 -2.65 11.59
N GLU A 27 -6.80 -3.35 12.66
CA GLU A 27 -7.23 -4.75 12.60
C GLU A 27 -8.48 -4.99 11.73
N GLY A 28 -8.61 -6.23 11.24
CA GLY A 28 -9.82 -6.69 10.55
C GLY A 28 -9.92 -6.29 9.07
N TYR A 29 -8.97 -5.50 8.56
CA TYR A 29 -8.89 -5.14 7.15
C TYR A 29 -8.04 -6.12 6.36
N ILE A 30 -8.45 -6.37 5.12
CA ILE A 30 -7.71 -7.21 4.18
C ILE A 30 -6.79 -6.38 3.31
N PHE A 31 -5.75 -7.02 2.81
CA PHE A 31 -4.89 -6.47 1.76
C PHE A 31 -4.80 -7.45 0.59
N ALA A 32 -4.44 -6.91 -0.58
CA ALA A 32 -4.05 -7.67 -1.76
C ALA A 32 -2.78 -7.08 -2.38
N ARG A 33 -1.97 -7.88 -3.08
CA ARG A 33 -0.74 -7.39 -3.72
C ARG A 33 -1.02 -6.48 -4.89
N ASN A 34 -2.14 -6.68 -5.59
CA ASN A 34 -2.56 -5.87 -6.73
C ASN A 34 -3.86 -5.11 -6.43
N LYS A 35 -3.92 -3.86 -6.89
CA LYS A 35 -5.11 -3.01 -6.90
C LYS A 35 -6.34 -3.69 -7.48
N ASP A 36 -6.22 -4.40 -8.60
CA ASP A 36 -7.36 -5.06 -9.26
C ASP A 36 -7.97 -6.17 -8.39
N GLN A 37 -7.13 -6.89 -7.65
CA GLN A 37 -7.58 -7.87 -6.67
C GLN A 37 -8.36 -7.17 -5.54
N MET A 38 -7.85 -6.03 -5.06
CA MET A 38 -8.54 -5.24 -4.03
C MET A 38 -9.86 -4.64 -4.53
N ILE A 39 -9.91 -4.14 -5.77
CA ILE A 39 -11.15 -3.66 -6.42
C ILE A 39 -12.19 -4.79 -6.47
N ARG A 40 -11.78 -6.00 -6.85
CA ARG A 40 -12.67 -7.16 -6.88
C ARG A 40 -13.23 -7.49 -5.51
N LEU A 41 -12.40 -7.49 -4.47
CA LEU A 41 -12.82 -7.69 -3.08
C LEU A 41 -13.87 -6.65 -2.64
N VAL A 42 -13.60 -5.37 -2.89
CA VAL A 42 -14.57 -4.29 -2.63
C VAL A 42 -15.85 -4.48 -3.43
N GLY A 43 -15.75 -4.90 -4.69
CA GLY A 43 -16.89 -5.21 -5.55
C GLY A 43 -17.82 -6.26 -4.94
N TYR A 44 -17.28 -7.35 -4.39
CA TYR A 44 -18.09 -8.36 -3.71
C TYR A 44 -18.80 -7.81 -2.47
N VAL A 45 -18.09 -7.03 -1.65
CA VAL A 45 -18.69 -6.40 -0.45
C VAL A 45 -19.83 -5.45 -0.85
N ARG A 46 -19.62 -4.61 -1.87
CA ARG A 46 -20.63 -3.66 -2.36
C ARG A 46 -21.88 -4.35 -2.92
N ASN A 47 -21.70 -5.53 -3.51
CA ASN A 47 -22.79 -6.32 -4.07
C ASN A 47 -23.46 -7.25 -3.04
N GLY A 48 -22.96 -7.29 -1.80
CA GLY A 48 -23.43 -8.23 -0.78
C GLY A 48 -23.11 -9.70 -1.09
N ASP A 49 -22.20 -9.97 -2.03
CA ASP A 49 -21.83 -11.33 -2.46
C ASP A 49 -20.78 -11.92 -1.51
N LYS A 50 -21.27 -12.34 -0.33
CA LYS A 50 -20.44 -12.90 0.73
C LYS A 50 -19.74 -14.20 0.32
N GLU A 51 -20.38 -15.03 -0.51
CA GLU A 51 -19.83 -16.32 -0.91
C GLU A 51 -18.60 -16.13 -1.81
N SER A 52 -18.74 -15.31 -2.87
CA SER A 52 -17.61 -14.99 -3.75
C SER A 52 -16.50 -14.25 -3.01
N PHE A 53 -16.85 -13.36 -2.09
CA PHE A 53 -15.87 -12.67 -1.24
C PHE A 53 -15.01 -13.67 -0.45
N LEU A 54 -15.63 -14.57 0.31
CA LEU A 54 -14.91 -15.53 1.15
C LEU A 54 -14.07 -16.50 0.32
N LYS A 55 -14.61 -16.97 -0.82
CA LYS A 55 -13.87 -17.82 -1.74
C LYS A 55 -12.62 -17.11 -2.26
N TYR A 56 -12.76 -15.85 -2.66
CA TYR A 56 -11.65 -15.10 -3.24
C TYR A 56 -10.60 -14.70 -2.21
N VAL A 57 -11.00 -14.32 -0.99
CA VAL A 57 -10.05 -14.10 0.13
C VAL A 57 -9.22 -15.36 0.39
N LYS A 58 -9.85 -16.53 0.45
CA LYS A 58 -9.14 -17.79 0.66
C LYS A 58 -8.17 -18.10 -0.48
N GLU A 59 -8.56 -17.84 -1.72
CA GLU A 59 -7.68 -17.98 -2.89
C GLU A 59 -6.43 -17.11 -2.75
N LEU A 60 -6.60 -15.81 -2.44
CA LEU A 60 -5.49 -14.88 -2.25
C LEU A 60 -4.56 -15.29 -1.10
N GLN A 61 -5.11 -15.84 -0.02
CA GLN A 61 -4.31 -16.35 1.09
C GLN A 61 -3.48 -17.57 0.69
N VAL A 62 -4.05 -18.51 -0.06
CA VAL A 62 -3.36 -19.73 -0.51
C VAL A 62 -2.25 -19.41 -1.52
N THR A 63 -2.44 -18.41 -2.38
CA THR A 63 -1.44 -17.99 -3.36
C THR A 63 -0.41 -17.01 -2.80
N GLY A 64 -0.61 -16.48 -1.58
CA GLY A 64 0.25 -15.46 -0.99
C GLY A 64 0.06 -14.06 -1.60
N GLU A 65 -1.04 -13.86 -2.34
CA GLU A 65 -1.42 -12.63 -3.01
C GLU A 65 -2.28 -11.70 -2.13
N GLY A 66 -2.70 -12.14 -0.96
CA GLY A 66 -3.44 -11.32 -0.02
C GLY A 66 -3.55 -11.94 1.36
N GLY A 67 -4.11 -11.18 2.29
CA GLY A 67 -4.21 -11.57 3.69
C GLY A 67 -4.96 -10.55 4.52
N ALA A 68 -4.86 -10.69 5.84
CA ALA A 68 -5.32 -9.68 6.78
C ALA A 68 -4.13 -8.81 7.22
N LEU A 69 -4.40 -7.53 7.43
CA LEU A 69 -3.44 -6.62 8.05
C LEU A 69 -3.39 -6.90 9.55
N ASP A 70 -2.19 -6.99 10.11
CA ASP A 70 -2.01 -6.95 11.56
C ASP A 70 -2.28 -5.53 12.07
N ASP A 71 -2.74 -5.41 13.31
CA ASP A 71 -2.98 -4.11 13.95
C ASP A 71 -1.67 -3.39 14.30
N GLY A 72 -1.68 -2.06 14.24
CA GLY A 72 -0.59 -1.27 14.82
C GLY A 72 0.70 -1.21 13.99
N LEU A 73 0.71 -1.71 12.76
CA LEU A 73 1.89 -1.67 11.91
C LEU A 73 2.04 -0.29 11.27
N LYS A 74 3.24 0.28 11.39
CA LYS A 74 3.59 1.52 10.70
C LYS A 74 3.75 1.29 9.21
N VAL A 75 3.06 2.12 8.43
CA VAL A 75 3.07 2.08 6.98
C VAL A 75 3.30 3.46 6.37
N GLU A 76 3.92 3.45 5.20
CA GLU A 76 4.01 4.57 4.27
C GLU A 76 2.88 4.44 3.25
N ILE A 77 2.07 5.49 3.07
CA ILE A 77 1.11 5.56 1.97
C ILE A 77 1.88 5.99 0.72
N ILE A 78 1.92 5.11 -0.26
CA ILE A 78 2.64 5.28 -1.53
C ILE A 78 1.71 5.87 -2.59
N ASN A 79 0.45 5.43 -2.60
CA ASN A 79 -0.55 5.88 -3.56
C ASN A 79 -1.95 5.90 -2.92
N ASN A 80 -2.84 6.72 -3.46
CA ASN A 80 -4.25 6.76 -3.09
C ASN A 80 -5.09 6.81 -4.35
N ASP A 81 -6.09 5.94 -4.46
CA ASP A 81 -7.06 5.99 -5.54
C ASP A 81 -8.46 5.54 -5.10
N LEU A 82 -9.43 6.45 -5.20
CA LEU A 82 -10.87 6.17 -5.06
C LEU A 82 -11.23 5.29 -3.86
N GLY A 83 -10.73 5.65 -2.67
CA GLY A 83 -11.00 4.92 -1.44
C GLY A 83 -10.08 3.73 -1.19
N LEU A 84 -9.17 3.41 -2.12
CA LEU A 84 -8.07 2.48 -1.91
C LEU A 84 -6.75 3.21 -1.66
N VAL A 85 -5.85 2.55 -0.96
CA VAL A 85 -4.48 3.00 -0.72
C VAL A 85 -3.49 1.89 -1.04
N GLU A 86 -2.38 2.29 -1.66
CA GLU A 86 -1.19 1.47 -1.73
C GLU A 86 -0.29 1.83 -0.56
N ILE A 87 0.06 0.82 0.23
CA ILE A 87 0.84 0.97 1.45
C ILE A 87 2.11 0.14 1.37
N ARG A 88 3.15 0.62 2.05
CA ARG A 88 4.40 -0.09 2.28
C ARG A 88 4.64 -0.19 3.77
N LEU A 89 4.90 -1.38 4.29
CA LEU A 89 5.36 -1.53 5.67
C LEU A 89 6.72 -0.87 5.84
N VAL A 90 6.89 -0.07 6.89
CA VAL A 90 8.17 0.60 7.18
C VAL A 90 9.28 -0.45 7.31
N GLY A 91 10.36 -0.29 6.54
CA GLY A 91 11.47 -1.23 6.49
C GLY A 91 11.29 -2.42 5.54
N ARG A 92 10.20 -2.47 4.76
CA ARG A 92 10.00 -3.43 3.66
C ARG A 92 9.99 -2.71 2.31
N THR A 93 10.31 -3.43 1.24
CA THR A 93 10.26 -2.91 -0.13
C THR A 93 8.93 -3.17 -0.82
N GLU A 94 8.23 -4.24 -0.40
CA GLU A 94 6.96 -4.66 -0.99
C GLU A 94 5.82 -3.71 -0.62
N THR A 95 4.94 -3.47 -1.59
CA THR A 95 3.70 -2.72 -1.40
C THR A 95 2.50 -3.63 -1.51
N VAL A 96 1.40 -3.23 -0.86
CA VAL A 96 0.11 -3.89 -0.94
C VAL A 96 -1.00 -2.85 -1.03
N TRP A 97 -2.15 -3.26 -1.54
CA TRP A 97 -3.36 -2.44 -1.66
C TRP A 97 -4.38 -2.83 -0.59
N THR A 98 -5.00 -1.82 0.01
CA THR A 98 -6.11 -1.98 0.96
C THR A 98 -7.08 -0.80 0.83
N VAL A 99 -8.14 -0.76 1.65
CA VAL A 99 -9.08 0.38 1.72
C VAL A 99 -8.49 1.50 2.59
N THR A 100 -8.87 2.75 2.32
CA THR A 100 -8.33 3.92 3.03
C THR A 100 -8.63 3.87 4.52
N GLU A 101 -9.79 3.33 4.88
CA GLU A 101 -10.25 3.14 6.25
C GLU A 101 -9.38 2.16 7.04
N ALA A 102 -8.60 1.32 6.36
CA ALA A 102 -7.66 0.40 7.03
C ALA A 102 -6.48 1.11 7.67
N ILE A 103 -6.25 2.39 7.35
CA ILE A 103 -5.08 3.15 7.79
C ILE A 103 -5.53 4.35 8.62
N LYS A 104 -5.13 4.37 9.89
CA LYS A 104 -5.15 5.58 10.72
C LYS A 104 -3.96 6.44 10.32
N ARG A 105 -4.22 7.61 9.74
CA ARG A 105 -3.19 8.58 9.35
C ARG A 105 -2.69 9.34 10.59
N ASP A 106 -1.37 9.53 10.66
CA ASP A 106 -0.71 10.31 11.71
C ASP A 106 -0.72 11.82 11.38
#